data_AF-A0A495ZYL9-F1
#
_entry.id   AF-A0A495ZYL9-F1
#
_cell.length_a   1.000
_cell.length_b   1.000
_cell.length_c   1.000
_cell.angle_alpha   90.00
_cell.angle_beta   90.00
_cell.angle_gamma   90.00
#
_symmetry.space_group_name_H-M   'P 1'
#
loop_
_entity.id
_entity.type
_entity.pdbx_description
1 polymer ?
#
loop_
_entity_poly.entity_id
_entity_poly.type
_entity_poly.pdbx_seq_one_letter_code
_entity_poly.pdbx_strand_id
1 'polypeptide(L)'
;MAIAKILEHGQITIPKPIRESLGLKKGDVVDARIEGDSVVITPQKLVTSENWEKLLQVMNNVHEENRGISEEEVYQDVERAVAELRQEEYDKQKKTASGENHGNPRRTNTPYTRGIHRF
;
A
#
# COMPACT_ATOMS: atom_id res chain seq x y z
N MET A 1 -3.82 -6.12 29.17
CA MET A 1 -3.04 -6.82 30.22
C MET A 1 -3.23 -8.31 30.02
N ALA A 2 -2.17 -9.11 29.96
CA ALA A 2 -2.26 -10.55 29.71
C ALA A 2 -1.37 -11.30 30.71
N ILE A 3 -1.91 -12.35 31.32
CA ILE A 3 -1.20 -13.18 32.29
C ILE A 3 -0.69 -14.42 31.55
N ALA A 4 0.55 -14.79 31.78
CA ALA A 4 1.17 -15.99 31.22
C ALA A 4 1.68 -16.89 32.35
N LYS A 5 1.62 -18.19 32.13
CA LYS A 5 2.17 -19.20 33.04
C LYS A 5 3.58 -19.58 32.59
N ILE A 6 4.49 -19.74 33.55
CA ILE A 6 5.80 -20.35 33.32
C ILE A 6 5.60 -21.87 33.20
N LEU A 7 6.05 -22.44 32.09
CA LEU A 7 6.04 -23.86 31.80
C LEU A 7 7.36 -24.51 32.26
N GLU A 8 7.55 -25.78 31.91
CA GLU A 8 8.81 -26.48 32.16
C GLU A 8 10.00 -25.76 31.52
N HIS A 9 11.17 -25.93 32.13
CA HIS A 9 12.42 -25.33 31.67
C HIS A 9 12.42 -23.79 31.57
N GLY A 10 11.49 -23.11 32.26
CA GLY A 10 11.41 -21.65 32.26
C GLY A 10 10.77 -21.06 31.00
N GLN A 11 10.12 -21.88 30.17
CA GLN A 11 9.46 -21.40 28.96
C GLN A 11 8.21 -20.57 29.30
N ILE A 12 8.07 -19.41 28.67
CA ILE A 12 6.87 -18.57 28.78
C ILE A 12 6.24 -18.45 27.40
N THR A 13 4.93 -18.67 27.33
CA THR A 13 4.18 -18.42 26.09
C THR A 13 3.78 -16.95 26.04
N ILE A 14 4.29 -16.22 25.05
CA ILE A 14 3.85 -14.83 24.78
C ILE A 14 2.39 -14.87 24.31
N PRO A 15 1.45 -14.22 25.05
CA PRO A 15 0.04 -14.18 24.69
C PRO A 15 -0.18 -13.61 23.28
N LYS A 16 -1.18 -14.17 22.57
CA LYS A 16 -1.51 -13.79 21.18
C LYS A 16 -1.62 -12.27 20.95
N PRO A 17 -2.30 -11.48 21.80
CA PRO A 17 -2.41 -10.03 21.59
C PRO A 17 -1.06 -9.30 21.62
N ILE A 18 -0.14 -9.74 22.50
CA ILE A 18 1.20 -9.14 22.60
C ILE A 18 2.03 -9.53 21.38
N ARG A 19 1.97 -10.80 20.96
CA ARG A 19 2.67 -11.29 19.78
C ARG A 19 2.25 -10.53 18.52
N GLU A 20 0.95 -10.29 18.33
CA GLU A 20 0.42 -9.55 17.19
C GLU A 20 0.81 -8.07 17.23
N SER A 21 0.70 -7.42 18.39
CA SER A 21 1.08 -6.01 18.55
C SER A 21 2.56 -5.75 18.30
N LEU A 22 3.43 -6.72 18.61
CA LEU A 22 4.87 -6.63 18.38
C LEU A 22 5.31 -7.23 17.04
N GLY A 23 4.39 -7.80 16.25
CA GLY A 23 4.69 -8.42 14.96
C GLY A 23 5.58 -9.66 15.04
N LEU A 24 5.62 -10.31 16.20
CA LEU A 24 6.49 -11.45 16.50
C LEU A 24 6.02 -12.73 15.78
N LYS A 25 6.96 -13.44 15.16
CA LYS A 25 6.73 -14.69 14.41
C LYS A 25 7.54 -15.84 15.00
N LYS A 26 7.17 -17.06 14.59
CA LYS A 26 7.93 -18.26 14.97
C LYS A 26 9.34 -18.16 14.40
N GLY A 27 10.34 -18.31 15.26
CA GLY A 27 11.76 -18.24 14.88
C GLY A 27 12.40 -16.85 15.12
N ASP A 28 11.61 -15.84 15.52
CA ASP A 28 12.17 -14.55 15.90
C ASP A 28 13.02 -14.66 17.16
N VAL A 29 14.14 -13.93 17.18
CA VAL A 29 15.06 -13.86 18.31
C VAL A 29 14.72 -12.64 19.15
N VAL A 30 14.82 -12.78 20.46
CA VAL A 30 14.56 -11.71 21.42
C VAL A 30 15.73 -11.56 22.38
N ASP A 31 16.02 -10.33 22.77
CA ASP A 31 16.90 -10.02 23.89
C ASP A 31 16.07 -10.01 25.18
N ALA A 32 16.59 -10.63 26.24
CA ALA A 32 15.93 -10.66 27.54
C ALA A 32 16.90 -10.16 28.60
N ARG A 33 16.51 -9.10 29.32
CA ARG A 33 17.33 -8.47 30.36
C ARG A 33 16.52 -8.23 31.63
N ILE A 34 17.21 -8.22 32.77
CA ILE A 34 16.62 -7.92 34.07
C ILE A 34 16.76 -6.41 34.31
N GLU A 35 15.65 -5.75 34.58
CA GLU A 35 15.58 -4.37 35.03
C GLU A 35 14.83 -4.30 36.36
N GLY A 36 15.57 -4.19 37.46
CA GLY A 36 15.02 -4.27 38.81
C GLY A 36 14.31 -5.62 39.04
N ASP A 37 13.02 -5.55 39.33
CA ASP A 37 12.16 -6.73 39.57
C ASP A 37 11.41 -7.20 38.31
N SER A 38 11.79 -6.70 37.13
CA SER A 38 11.13 -6.99 35.85
C SER A 38 12.06 -7.62 34.84
N VAL A 39 11.50 -8.44 33.95
CA VAL A 39 12.18 -8.94 32.75
C VAL A 39 11.69 -8.14 31.56
N VAL A 40 12.59 -7.44 30.89
CA VAL A 40 12.32 -6.71 29.66
C VAL A 40 12.75 -7.56 28.48
N ILE A 41 11.79 -7.85 27.60
CA ILE A 41 12.01 -8.65 26.38
C ILE A 41 11.89 -7.73 25.18
N THR A 42 12.97 -7.60 24.41
CA THR A 42 13.03 -6.73 23.24
C THR A 42 13.22 -7.58 21.98
N PRO A 43 12.36 -7.44 20.95
CA PRO A 43 12.59 -8.12 19.67
C PRO A 43 13.93 -7.72 19.05
N GLN A 44 14.81 -8.68 18.77
CA GLN A 44 15.99 -8.43 17.96
C GLN A 44 15.64 -8.72 16.50
N LYS A 45 15.53 -7.66 15.69
CA LYS A 45 15.59 -7.83 14.24
C LYS A 45 17.03 -8.14 13.89
N LEU A 46 17.31 -9.40 13.57
CA LEU A 46 18.53 -9.79 12.87
C LEU A 46 18.45 -9.22 11.45
N VAL A 47 18.73 -7.93 11.31
CA VAL A 47 19.12 -7.37 10.01
C VAL A 47 20.52 -7.91 9.73
N THR A 48 20.60 -8.88 8.83
CA THR A 48 21.90 -9.33 8.32
C THR A 48 22.61 -8.14 7.68
N SER A 49 23.91 -8.04 7.90
CA SER A 49 24.74 -6.98 7.32
C SER A 49 24.53 -6.87 5.81
N GLU A 50 24.33 -8.00 5.12
CA GLU A 50 24.04 -8.04 3.68
C GLU A 50 22.74 -7.32 3.27
N ASN A 51 21.67 -7.44 4.06
CA ASN A 51 20.40 -6.76 3.78
C ASN A 51 20.52 -5.25 4.01
N TRP A 52 21.31 -4.87 5.01
CA TRP A 52 21.62 -3.47 5.29
C TRP A 52 22.51 -2.86 4.21
N GLU A 53 23.52 -3.61 3.76
CA GLU A 53 24.45 -3.18 2.71
C GLU A 53 23.76 -3.04 1.35
N LYS A 54 22.87 -3.97 0.99
CA LYS A 54 21.99 -3.83 -0.18
C LYS A 54 21.08 -2.61 -0.09
N LEU A 55 20.47 -2.36 1.07
CA LEU A 55 19.62 -1.19 1.27
C LEU A 55 20.43 0.11 1.15
N LEU A 56 21.60 0.17 1.78
CA LEU A 56 22.52 1.31 1.67
C LEU A 56 22.99 1.51 0.23
N GLN A 57 23.26 0.45 -0.53
CA GLN A 57 23.65 0.53 -1.93
C GLN A 57 22.52 1.12 -2.79
N VAL A 58 21.27 0.70 -2.58
CA VAL A 58 20.12 1.29 -3.27
C VAL A 58 19.94 2.76 -2.90
N MET A 59 20.02 3.10 -1.61
CA MET A 59 19.89 4.48 -1.14
C MET A 59 21.03 5.38 -1.66
N ASN A 60 22.26 4.87 -1.71
CA ASN A 60 23.40 5.59 -2.27
C ASN A 60 23.25 5.77 -3.78
N ASN A 61 22.83 4.75 -4.53
CA ASN A 61 22.60 4.88 -5.97
C ASN A 61 21.53 5.94 -6.26
N VAL A 62 20.40 5.91 -5.55
CA VAL A 62 19.35 6.93 -5.67
C VAL A 62 19.90 8.31 -5.28
N HIS A 63 20.68 8.41 -4.21
CA HIS A 63 21.27 9.69 -3.81
C HIS A 63 22.27 10.23 -4.84
N GLU A 64 23.14 9.38 -5.40
CA GLU A 64 24.11 9.75 -6.44
C GLU A 64 23.41 10.16 -7.74
N GLU A 65 22.39 9.42 -8.18
CA GLU A 65 21.60 9.73 -9.38
C GLU A 65 20.78 11.01 -9.23
N ASN A 66 20.40 11.38 -8.00
CA ASN A 66 19.62 12.58 -7.69
C ASN A 66 20.44 13.66 -6.98
N ARG A 67 21.79 13.57 -7.00
CA ARG A 67 22.67 14.58 -6.39
C ARG A 67 22.51 15.91 -7.11
N GLY A 68 21.94 16.90 -6.40
CA GLY A 68 21.72 18.25 -6.92
C GLY A 68 20.31 18.50 -7.44
N ILE A 69 19.42 17.51 -7.41
CA ILE A 69 18.00 17.72 -7.66
C ILE A 69 17.39 18.36 -6.41
N SER A 70 16.82 19.55 -6.59
CA SER A 70 16.14 20.26 -5.50
C SER A 70 14.76 19.67 -5.26
N GLU A 71 14.25 19.79 -4.04
CA GLU A 71 12.90 19.32 -3.68
C GLU A 71 11.83 19.92 -4.63
N GLU A 72 11.97 21.21 -4.96
CA GLU A 72 11.13 21.92 -5.93
C GLU A 72 11.10 21.27 -7.32
N GLU A 73 12.24 20.78 -7.79
CA GLU A 73 12.37 20.18 -9.13
C GLU A 73 11.69 18.81 -9.16
N VAL A 74 11.77 18.05 -8.06
CA VAL A 74 11.01 16.80 -7.89
C VAL A 74 9.51 17.06 -7.90
N TYR A 75 9.05 18.10 -7.18
CA TYR A 75 7.63 18.46 -7.16
C TYR A 75 7.11 18.87 -8.54
N GLN A 76 7.88 19.69 -9.27
CA GLN A 76 7.53 20.12 -10.62
C GLN A 76 7.46 18.94 -11.60
N ASP A 77 8.37 17.97 -11.50
CA ASP A 77 8.37 16.78 -12.33
C ASP A 77 7.16 15.87 -12.04
N VAL A 78 6.80 15.71 -10.77
CA VAL A 78 5.59 14.97 -10.37
C VAL A 78 4.33 15.68 -10.87
N GLU A 79 4.23 17.00 -10.71
CA GLU A 79 3.10 17.78 -11.20
C GLU A 79 2.95 17.68 -12.72
N ARG A 80 4.06 17.74 -13.47
CA ARG A 80 4.08 17.58 -14.93
C ARG A 80 3.58 16.20 -15.33
N ALA A 81 4.09 15.13 -14.72
CA ALA A 81 3.66 13.76 -15.01
C ALA A 81 2.17 13.53 -14.70
N VAL A 82 1.67 14.10 -13.60
CA VAL A 82 0.24 14.01 -13.22
C VAL A 82 -0.64 14.82 -14.19
N ALA A 83 -0.18 15.98 -14.67
CA ALA A 83 -0.90 16.78 -15.65
C ALA A 83 -1.01 16.07 -17.01
N GLU A 84 0.06 15.44 -17.48
CA GLU A 84 0.08 14.66 -18.73
C GLU A 84 -0.91 13.49 -18.67
N LEU A 85 -0.92 12.73 -17.58
CA LEU A 85 -1.88 11.63 -17.39
C LEU A 85 -3.34 12.12 -17.38
N ARG A 86 -3.62 13.27 -16.76
CA ARG A 86 -4.97 13.88 -16.78
C ARG A 86 -5.37 14.34 -18.18
N GLN A 87 -4.43 14.85 -18.97
CA GLN A 87 -4.67 15.27 -20.35
C GLN A 87 -5.00 14.07 -21.25
N GLU A 88 -4.25 12.98 -21.11
CA GLU A 88 -4.50 11.73 -21.84
C GLU A 88 -5.87 11.13 -21.52
N GLU A 89 -6.29 11.17 -20.26
CA GLU A 89 -7.62 10.73 -19.84
C GLU A 89 -8.73 11.60 -20.46
N TYR A 90 -8.54 12.92 -20.51
CA TYR A 90 -9.45 13.87 -21.17
C TYR A 90 -9.53 13.63 -22.69
N ASP A 91 -8.40 13.38 -23.36
CA ASP A 91 -8.34 13.16 -24.79
C ASP A 91 -8.93 11.79 -25.20
N LYS A 92 -8.77 10.76 -24.36
CA LYS A 92 -9.45 9.46 -24.53
C LYS A 92 -10.97 9.59 -24.37
N GLN A 93 -11.45 10.40 -23.42
CA GLN A 93 -12.88 10.68 -23.23
C GLN A 93 -13.47 11.53 -24.38
N LYS A 94 -12.70 12.46 -24.95
CA LYS A 94 -13.16 13.30 -26.07
C LYS A 94 -13.21 12.55 -27.40
N LYS A 95 -12.27 11.62 -27.64
CA LYS A 95 -12.27 10.76 -28.84
C LYS A 95 -13.41 9.74 -28.83
N THR A 96 -13.76 9.20 -27.66
CA THR A 96 -14.91 8.29 -27.52
C THR A 96 -16.25 9.00 -27.70
N ALA A 97 -16.38 10.25 -27.23
CA ALA A 97 -17.60 11.05 -27.42
C ALA A 97 -17.80 11.60 -28.85
N SER A 98 -16.74 11.66 -29.68
CA SER A 98 -16.81 12.24 -31.03
C SER A 98 -17.00 11.20 -32.16
N GLY A 99 -17.02 9.89 -31.82
CA GLY A 99 -17.13 8.79 -32.79
C GLY A 99 -18.54 8.32 -33.14
N GLU A 100 -19.58 8.74 -32.41
CA GLU A 100 -20.97 8.34 -32.66
C GLU A 100 -21.78 9.46 -33.30
N ASN A 101 -21.58 9.70 -34.60
CA ASN A 101 -22.57 10.45 -35.38
C ASN A 101 -22.50 10.10 -36.86
N HIS A 102 -22.98 8.91 -37.23
CA HIS A 102 -23.37 8.61 -38.61
C HIS A 102 -24.65 7.76 -38.63
N GLY A 103 -25.71 8.34 -39.19
CA GLY A 103 -26.80 7.59 -39.82
C GLY A 103 -28.16 7.67 -39.14
N ASN A 104 -28.92 8.73 -39.41
CA ASN A 104 -30.38 8.63 -39.45
C ASN A 104 -30.79 8.44 -40.91
N PRO A 105 -31.60 7.42 -41.23
CA PRO A 105 -32.77 7.72 -42.04
C PRO A 105 -34.05 7.04 -41.55
N ARG A 106 -35.04 7.92 -41.29
CA ARG A 106 -36.46 7.84 -41.67
C ARG A 106 -37.32 6.71 -41.09
N ARG A 107 -38.22 7.17 -40.21
CA ARG A 107 -39.63 6.78 -40.00
C ARG A 107 -40.16 5.59 -40.82
N THR A 108 -40.72 4.61 -40.12
CA THR A 108 -42.03 4.03 -40.46
C THR A 108 -42.89 3.85 -39.21
N ASN A 109 -44.16 4.18 -39.36
CA ASN A 109 -45.25 4.02 -38.39
C ASN A 109 -45.54 2.54 -38.10
N THR A 110 -45.91 2.21 -36.85
CA THR A 110 -47.08 1.35 -36.58
C THR A 110 -47.63 1.59 -35.17
N PRO A 111 -48.96 1.50 -34.95
CA PRO A 111 -49.65 2.01 -33.76
C PRO A 111 -49.97 0.92 -32.71
N TYR A 112 -50.31 1.38 -31.50
CA TYR A 112 -50.98 0.64 -30.41
C TYR A 112 -50.14 -0.45 -29.71
N THR A 113 -50.05 -0.48 -28.38
CA THR A 113 -51.13 -1.04 -27.54
C THR A 113 -51.11 -0.45 -26.13
N ARG A 114 -52.28 0.01 -25.66
CA ARG A 114 -52.58 0.30 -24.24
C ARG A 114 -52.45 -0.97 -23.40
N GLY A 115 -51.78 -0.89 -22.25
CA GLY A 115 -51.60 -2.04 -21.37
C GLY A 115 -51.42 -1.68 -19.89
N ILE A 116 -52.42 -0.99 -19.33
CA ILE A 116 -53.04 -1.17 -18.00
C ILE A 116 -52.18 -1.57 -16.77
N HIS A 117 -52.36 -0.78 -15.72
CA HIS A 117 -52.07 -0.99 -14.29
C HIS A 117 -51.99 -2.45 -13.79
N ARG A 118 -51.14 -2.69 -12.79
CA ARG A 118 -51.55 -2.75 -11.36
C ARG A 118 -50.39 -3.03 -10.40
N PHE A 119 -50.47 -2.32 -9.28
CA PHE A 119 -50.11 -2.65 -7.89
C PHE A 119 -48.82 -3.43 -7.61
#